data_AF-Q9URP6-F1
#
_entry.id   AF-Q9URP6-F1
#
_cell.length_a   1.000
_cell.length_b   1.000
_cell.length_c   1.000
_cell.angle_alpha   90.00
_cell.angle_beta   90.00
_cell.angle_gamma   90.00
#
_symmetry.space_group_name_H-M   'P 1'
#
loop_
_entity.id
_entity.type
_entity.pdbx_description
1 polymer ?
#
loop_
_entity_poly.entity_id
_entity_poly.type
_entity_poly.pdbx_seq_one_letter_code
_entity_poly.pdbx_strand_id
1 'polypeptide(L)'
;VFGQSGAGNNWAKGHYTEGAELVDQVVDVVRREAEGCDCLQGFQITHSLGGGTGAGMGTLLISKIREEFPDRMMATFSVMPSPKVSDTVVEPYNATLSVHQLVEHSDETFCIDNEALYDICMRT
;
A
#
# COMPACT_ATOMS: atom_id res chain seq x y z
N VAL A 1 12.31 -7.76 -2.53
CA VAL A 1 13.03 -7.10 -1.41
C VAL A 1 12.34 -7.48 -0.12
N PHE A 2 13.07 -7.80 0.96
CA PHE A 2 12.48 -8.12 2.27
C PHE A 2 13.30 -7.46 3.38
N GLY A 3 12.62 -7.05 4.46
CA GLY A 3 13.24 -6.49 5.67
C GLY A 3 13.50 -7.54 6.73
N GLN A 4 14.41 -7.25 7.68
CA GLN A 4 14.63 -8.09 8.87
C GLN A 4 13.68 -7.73 10.03
N SER A 5 13.07 -6.55 9.99
CA SER A 5 12.17 -6.01 11.00
C SER A 5 10.78 -5.78 10.39
N GLY A 6 9.74 -5.94 11.20
CA GLY A 6 8.36 -5.70 10.80
C GLY A 6 7.82 -4.40 11.41
N ALA A 7 6.89 -3.74 10.72
CA ALA A 7 6.28 -2.50 11.22
C ALA A 7 5.39 -2.70 12.45
N GLY A 8 5.03 -3.94 12.82
CA GLY A 8 4.30 -4.26 14.04
C GLY A 8 2.95 -3.56 14.16
N ASN A 9 2.17 -3.51 13.07
CA ASN A 9 0.89 -2.81 12.98
C ASN A 9 0.95 -1.30 13.26
N ASN A 10 2.11 -0.68 13.10
CA ASN A 10 2.27 0.76 13.24
C ASN A 10 2.60 1.41 11.88
N TRP A 11 1.67 2.24 11.38
CA TRP A 11 1.86 2.99 10.14
C TRP A 11 3.13 3.86 10.15
N ALA A 12 3.40 4.58 11.23
CA ALA A 12 4.54 5.49 11.31
C ALA A 12 5.88 4.75 11.24
N LYS A 13 5.98 3.54 11.82
CA LYS A 13 7.16 2.69 11.64
C LYS A 13 7.33 2.25 10.19
N GLY A 14 6.23 1.85 9.54
CA GLY A 14 6.25 1.47 8.14
C GLY A 14 6.59 2.64 7.20
N HIS A 15 6.15 3.86 7.52
CA HIS A 15 6.29 5.01 6.63
C HIS A 15 7.59 5.81 6.87
N TYR A 16 7.99 6.03 8.12
CA TYR A 16 9.11 6.93 8.43
C TYR A 16 10.40 6.22 8.83
N THR A 17 10.37 4.98 9.30
CA THR A 17 11.57 4.29 9.80
C THR A 17 11.91 3.05 8.98
N GLU A 18 11.24 1.94 9.23
CA GLU A 18 11.60 0.62 8.68
C GLU A 18 11.36 0.57 7.17
N GLY A 19 10.26 1.16 6.68
CA GLY A 19 10.00 1.20 5.24
C GLY A 19 10.88 2.21 4.51
N ALA A 20 11.32 3.28 5.18
CA ALA A 20 12.23 4.26 4.59
C ALA A 20 13.63 3.69 4.33
N GLU A 21 14.09 2.74 5.15
CA GLU A 21 15.36 2.03 4.91
C GLU A 21 15.29 1.07 3.70
N LEU A 22 14.09 0.59 3.36
CA LEU A 22 13.87 -0.39 2.30
C LEU A 22 13.38 0.22 0.99
N VAL A 23 12.78 1.41 1.02
CA VAL A 23 12.07 1.98 -0.14
C VAL A 23 13.01 2.21 -1.32
N ASP A 24 14.24 2.70 -1.09
CA ASP A 24 15.20 2.98 -2.16
C ASP A 24 15.54 1.71 -2.95
N GLN A 25 15.73 0.59 -2.25
CA GLN A 25 15.99 -0.70 -2.90
C GLN A 25 14.78 -1.18 -3.73
N VAL A 26 13.56 -0.91 -3.27
CA VAL A 26 12.35 -1.27 -4.01
C VAL A 26 12.21 -0.38 -5.25
N VAL A 27 12.42 0.93 -5.11
CA VAL A 27 12.33 1.89 -6.21
C VAL A 27 13.38 1.60 -7.29
N ASP A 28 14.60 1.23 -6.91
CA ASP A 28 15.63 0.82 -7.88
C ASP A 28 15.21 -0.40 -8.70
N VAL A 29 14.55 -1.38 -8.07
CA VAL A 29 13.98 -2.53 -8.79
C VAL A 29 12.84 -2.09 -9.71
N VAL A 30 11.93 -1.24 -9.22
CA VAL A 30 10.84 -0.69 -10.04
C VAL A 30 11.38 0.06 -11.26
N ARG A 31 12.44 0.85 -11.10
CA ARG A 31 13.09 1.58 -12.18
C ARG A 31 13.66 0.63 -13.23
N ARG A 32 14.35 -0.43 -12.80
CA ARG A 32 14.89 -1.46 -13.70
C ARG A 32 13.79 -2.14 -14.52
N GLU A 33 12.68 -2.49 -13.89
CA GLU A 33 11.54 -3.11 -14.58
C GLU A 33 10.84 -2.12 -15.53
N ALA A 34 10.76 -0.84 -15.15
CA ALA A 34 10.23 0.22 -16.01
C ALA A 34 11.09 0.45 -17.26
N GLU A 35 12.43 0.43 -17.12
CA GLU A 35 13.37 0.51 -18.25
C GLU A 35 13.29 -0.71 -19.18
N GLY A 36 12.86 -1.85 -18.66
CA GLY A 36 12.62 -3.07 -19.45
C GLY A 36 11.34 -3.01 -20.30
N CYS A 37 10.48 -2.01 -20.09
CA CYS A 37 9.23 -1.84 -20.83
C CYS A 37 9.41 -0.89 -22.02
N ASP A 38 8.89 -1.26 -23.20
CA ASP A 38 8.89 -0.35 -24.36
C ASP A 38 8.06 0.91 -24.12
N CYS A 39 6.91 0.77 -23.44
CA CYS A 39 6.04 1.87 -23.04
C CYS A 39 5.26 1.52 -21.76
N LEU A 40 5.74 2.02 -20.62
CA LEU A 40 5.07 1.84 -19.34
C LEU A 40 3.76 2.63 -19.28
N GLN A 41 2.64 1.97 -19.00
CA GLN A 41 1.33 2.65 -18.90
C GLN A 41 1.02 3.13 -17.48
N GLY A 42 1.41 2.36 -16.46
CA GLY A 42 1.04 2.65 -15.09
C GLY A 42 1.50 1.57 -14.12
N PHE A 43 1.13 1.74 -12.86
CA PHE A 43 1.45 0.85 -11.76
C PHE A 43 0.19 0.36 -11.08
N GLN A 44 0.23 -0.90 -10.64
CA GLN A 44 -0.79 -1.51 -9.80
C GLN A 44 -0.18 -1.86 -8.45
N ILE A 45 -0.72 -1.28 -7.38
CA ILE A 45 -0.19 -1.46 -6.03
C ILE A 45 -1.24 -2.14 -5.16
N THR A 46 -0.91 -3.33 -4.66
CA THR A 46 -1.81 -4.09 -3.77
C THR A 46 -1.31 -4.00 -2.34
N HIS A 47 -2.14 -3.50 -1.43
CA HIS A 47 -1.75 -3.31 -0.04
C HIS A 47 -2.95 -3.29 0.92
N SER A 48 -2.69 -3.50 2.21
CA SER A 48 -3.71 -3.36 3.27
C SER A 48 -3.67 -1.96 3.86
N LEU A 49 -4.83 -1.38 4.17
CA LEU A 49 -4.90 -0.08 4.87
C LEU A 49 -4.83 -0.20 6.39
N GLY A 50 -5.19 -1.35 6.95
CA GLY A 50 -5.16 -1.58 8.40
C GLY A 50 -3.78 -1.95 8.97
N GLY A 51 -2.89 -2.52 8.15
CA GLY A 51 -1.59 -3.05 8.61
C GLY A 51 -0.49 -2.00 8.76
N GLY A 52 0.57 -2.31 9.50
CA GLY A 52 1.70 -1.37 9.66
C GLY A 52 2.55 -1.24 8.39
N THR A 53 2.93 -2.36 7.78
CA THR A 53 3.77 -2.38 6.58
C THR A 53 2.98 -2.06 5.32
N GLY A 54 1.85 -2.76 5.11
CA GLY A 54 1.02 -2.53 3.92
C GLY A 54 0.49 -1.09 3.85
N ALA A 55 0.13 -0.51 4.99
CA ALA A 55 -0.39 0.85 5.01
C ALA A 55 0.77 1.86 5.01
N GLY A 56 1.75 1.73 5.92
CA GLY A 56 2.86 2.68 6.04
C GLY A 56 3.86 2.65 4.89
N MET A 57 4.48 1.49 4.63
CA MET A 57 5.45 1.35 3.54
C MET A 57 4.76 1.42 2.18
N GLY A 58 3.54 0.88 2.07
CA GLY A 58 2.76 0.95 0.84
C GLY A 58 2.49 2.40 0.41
N THR A 59 2.05 3.27 1.32
CA THR A 59 1.80 4.68 0.99
C THR A 59 3.08 5.46 0.71
N LEU A 60 4.19 5.13 1.40
CA LEU A 60 5.50 5.70 1.09
C LEU A 60 5.94 5.36 -0.34
N LEU A 61 5.78 4.09 -0.73
CA LEU A 61 6.15 3.63 -2.07
C LEU A 61 5.30 4.28 -3.16
N ILE A 62 3.99 4.42 -2.93
CA ILE A 62 3.06 5.13 -3.82
C ILE A 62 3.55 6.57 -4.05
N SER A 63 3.87 7.29 -2.97
CA SER A 63 4.38 8.66 -3.06
C SER A 63 5.68 8.74 -3.87
N LYS A 64 6.65 7.85 -3.60
CA LYS A 64 7.93 7.81 -4.31
C LYS A 64 7.80 7.47 -5.80
N ILE A 65 6.94 6.51 -6.14
CA ILE A 65 6.67 6.17 -7.55
C ILE A 65 6.01 7.35 -8.26
N ARG A 66 5.10 8.08 -7.60
CA ARG A 66 4.44 9.26 -8.18
C ARG A 66 5.42 10.41 -8.39
N GLU A 67 6.41 10.56 -7.51
CA GLU A 67 7.51 11.54 -7.68
C GLU A 67 8.37 11.22 -8.92
N GLU A 68 8.73 9.95 -9.15
CA GLU A 68 9.56 9.57 -10.31
C GLU A 68 8.77 9.47 -11.63
N PHE A 69 7.52 9.05 -11.57
CA PHE A 69 6.67 8.78 -12.73
C PHE A 69 5.34 9.55 -12.65
N PRO A 70 5.37 10.89 -12.72
CA PRO A 70 4.18 11.73 -12.47
C PRO A 70 3.07 11.55 -13.51
N ASP A 71 3.42 11.22 -14.76
CA ASP A 71 2.48 11.08 -15.88
C ASP A 71 1.90 9.66 -16.03
N ARG A 72 2.25 8.73 -15.13
CA ARG A 72 1.82 7.33 -15.21
C ARG A 72 0.63 7.08 -14.29
N MET A 73 -0.33 6.30 -14.79
CA MET A 73 -1.52 5.93 -14.02
C MET A 73 -1.12 5.12 -12.79
N MET A 74 -1.67 5.47 -11.64
CA MET A 74 -1.47 4.74 -10.39
C MET A 74 -2.80 4.19 -9.87
N ALA A 75 -2.95 2.86 -9.97
CA ALA A 75 -4.10 2.14 -9.46
C ALA A 75 -3.73 1.36 -8.19
N THR A 76 -4.55 1.47 -7.15
CA THR A 76 -4.33 0.77 -5.88
C THR A 76 -5.46 -0.22 -5.61
N PHE A 77 -5.09 -1.41 -5.13
CA PHE A 77 -6.00 -2.42 -4.63
C PHE A 77 -5.83 -2.48 -3.12
N SER A 78 -6.72 -1.77 -2.43
CA SER A 78 -6.59 -1.46 -1.02
C SER A 78 -7.58 -2.27 -0.20
N VAL A 79 -7.07 -3.15 0.65
CA VAL A 79 -7.91 -3.92 1.57
C VAL A 79 -8.28 -3.05 2.76
N MET A 80 -9.58 -2.79 2.90
CA MET A 80 -10.17 -1.98 3.96
C MET A 80 -10.19 -2.76 5.28
N PRO A 81 -10.03 -2.08 6.42
CA PRO A 81 -10.14 -2.71 7.73
C PRO A 81 -11.58 -3.18 7.99
N SER A 82 -11.73 -4.32 8.67
CA SER A 82 -13.04 -4.85 9.09
C SER A 82 -13.01 -5.25 10.57
N PRO A 83 -13.96 -4.78 11.39
CA PRO A 83 -14.03 -5.07 12.81
C PRO A 83 -14.37 -6.53 13.13
N LYS A 84 -14.92 -7.29 12.18
CA LYS A 84 -15.27 -8.71 12.37
C LYS A 84 -14.13 -9.66 12.05
N VAL A 85 -13.17 -9.21 11.24
CA VAL A 85 -12.11 -10.07 10.68
C VAL A 85 -10.74 -9.72 11.25
N SER A 86 -10.55 -8.54 11.83
CA SER A 86 -9.27 -8.10 12.37
C SER A 86 -9.25 -7.90 13.88
N ASP A 87 -8.21 -8.41 14.53
CA ASP A 87 -7.92 -8.26 15.96
C ASP A 87 -7.08 -6.99 16.27
N THR A 88 -6.76 -6.17 15.27
CA THR A 88 -5.83 -5.04 15.44
C THR A 88 -6.58 -3.76 15.85
N VAL A 89 -6.42 -3.34 17.09
CA VAL A 89 -7.08 -2.14 17.64
C VAL A 89 -6.66 -0.80 16.99
N VAL A 90 -5.50 -0.78 16.31
CA VAL A 90 -4.94 0.42 15.67
C VAL A 90 -5.27 0.55 14.17
N GLU A 91 -6.05 -0.37 13.60
CA GLU A 91 -6.41 -0.31 12.18
C GLU A 91 -7.08 1.00 11.75
N PRO A 92 -8.02 1.58 12.51
CA PRO A 92 -8.65 2.84 12.11
C PRO A 92 -7.63 3.98 11.99
N TYR A 93 -6.60 3.99 12.84
CA TYR A 93 -5.52 4.97 12.77
C TYR A 93 -4.67 4.77 11.52
N ASN A 94 -4.23 3.54 11.25
CA ASN A 94 -3.42 3.22 10.07
C ASN A 94 -4.19 3.52 8.78
N ALA A 95 -5.47 3.18 8.73
CA ALA A 95 -6.33 3.43 7.58
C ALA A 95 -6.52 4.92 7.33
N THR A 96 -6.80 5.71 8.37
CA THR A 96 -6.98 7.17 8.24
C THR A 96 -5.71 7.84 7.69
N LEU A 97 -4.55 7.49 8.24
CA LEU A 97 -3.25 8.03 7.78
C LEU A 97 -2.93 7.60 6.34
N SER A 98 -3.32 6.39 5.97
CA SER A 98 -3.05 5.86 4.63
C SER A 98 -3.97 6.44 3.57
N VAL A 99 -5.25 6.62 3.90
CA VAL A 99 -6.21 7.27 3.00
C VAL A 99 -5.78 8.70 2.68
N HIS A 100 -5.24 9.44 3.64
CA HIS A 100 -4.70 10.78 3.37
C HIS A 100 -3.65 10.78 2.25
N GLN A 101 -2.71 9.83 2.28
CA GLN A 101 -1.69 9.69 1.25
C GLN A 101 -2.24 9.18 -0.09
N LEU A 102 -3.22 8.26 -0.04
CA LEU A 102 -3.87 7.74 -1.26
C LEU A 102 -4.65 8.81 -2.01
N VAL A 103 -5.34 9.70 -1.30
CA VAL A 103 -6.11 10.79 -1.92
C VAL A 103 -5.22 11.72 -2.74
N GLU A 104 -3.95 11.89 -2.36
CA GLU A 104 -3.01 12.78 -3.05
C GLU A 104 -2.25 12.11 -4.20
N HIS A 105 -2.01 10.80 -4.10
CA HIS A 105 -1.07 10.12 -5.00
C HIS A 105 -1.68 9.02 -5.89
N SER A 106 -2.85 8.49 -5.56
CA SER A 106 -3.52 7.48 -6.38
C SER A 106 -4.50 8.12 -7.36
N ASP A 107 -4.53 7.64 -8.60
CA ASP A 107 -5.53 8.05 -9.60
C ASP A 107 -6.81 7.21 -9.47
N GLU A 108 -6.68 5.93 -9.10
CA GLU A 108 -7.79 5.01 -8.88
C GLU A 108 -7.51 4.13 -7.66
N THR A 109 -8.50 3.99 -6.76
CA THR A 109 -8.40 3.11 -5.58
C THR A 109 -9.58 2.14 -5.57
N PHE A 110 -9.28 0.85 -5.67
CA PHE A 110 -10.23 -0.24 -5.46
C PHE A 110 -10.28 -0.58 -3.97
N CYS A 111 -11.38 -0.20 -3.32
CA CYS A 111 -11.63 -0.53 -1.92
C CYS A 111 -12.21 -1.94 -1.81
N ILE A 112 -11.43 -2.87 -1.24
CA ILE A 112 -11.83 -4.27 -1.04
C ILE A 112 -12.15 -4.48 0.43
N ASP A 113 -13.39 -4.84 0.75
CA ASP A 113 -13.81 -5.13 2.13
C ASP A 113 -13.70 -6.62 2.44
N ASN A 114 -12.88 -6.95 3.44
CA ASN A 114 -12.72 -8.32 3.92
C ASN A 114 -14.01 -8.91 4.48
N GLU A 115 -14.90 -8.11 5.08
CA GLU A 115 -16.18 -8.59 5.59
C GLU A 115 -17.09 -9.03 4.44
N ALA A 116 -17.17 -8.21 3.39
CA ALA A 116 -17.95 -8.53 2.20
C ALA A 116 -17.41 -9.79 1.51
N LEU A 117 -16.09 -9.93 1.40
CA LEU A 117 -15.47 -11.14 0.85
C LEU A 117 -15.77 -12.38 1.71
N TYR A 118 -15.69 -12.25 3.03
CA TYR A 118 -16.01 -13.33 3.96
C TYR A 118 -17.48 -13.76 3.83
N ASP A 119 -18.40 -12.80 3.77
CA ASP A 119 -19.83 -13.05 3.58
C ASP A 119 -20.13 -13.77 2.26
N ILE A 120 -19.44 -13.44 1.17
CA ILE A 120 -19.59 -14.14 -0.12
C ILE A 120 -19.10 -15.59 0.02
N CYS A 121 -17.92 -15.81 0.60
CA CYS A 121 -17.35 -17.14 0.80
C CYS A 121 -18.21 -18.04 1.69
N MET A 122 -18.92 -17.48 2.68
CA MET A 122 -19.78 -18.25 3.59
C MET A 122 -21.19 -18.52 3.04
N ARG A 123 -21.65 -17.72 2.07
CA ARG A 123 -22.97 -17.89 1.43
C ARG A 123 -22.95 -18.82 0.21
N THR A 124 -21.75 -19.17 -0.29
CA THR A 124 -21.55 -20.06 -1.43
C THR A 124 -21.15 -21.45 -0.95
#